data_AF-A0A932ZXA1-F1
#
_entry.id   AF-A0A932ZXA1-F1
#
_cell.length_a   1.000
_cell.length_b   1.000
_cell.length_c   1.000
_cell.angle_alpha   90.00
_cell.angle_beta   90.00
_cell.angle_gamma   90.00
#
_symmetry.space_group_name_H-M   'P 1'
#
loop_
_entity.id
_entity.type
_entity.pdbx_description
1 polymer ?
#
loop_
_entity_poly.entity_id
_entity_poly.type
_entity_poly.pdbx_seq_one_letter_code
_entity_poly.pdbx_strand_id
1 'polypeptide(L)'
;MSGGVAGKAVRDGNPEESFASRAVTPNPVEYPERLGNFDAPARYAHVLIDRRSRRVEQALTYAVPAELVPGIQIGSRVVVPLGRSTAPGYVIGLPAEADVPDVRPIRALIGGGPVFDAELLGVVRWVADRYLCSLPDALRGAMPAETLARPTRVVRPVVEGEALRAALLDLEKAGRPAVLAVMRALARLGRQPLPALRRVMEREAARAGSGAGVRAGGR
;
A
#
# COMPACT_ATOMS: atom_id res chain seq x y z
N MET A 1 35.00 46.72 56.39
CA MET A 1 35.88 45.55 56.63
C MET A 1 35.02 44.29 56.49
N SER A 2 35.47 43.36 55.64
CA SER A 2 35.21 41.89 55.62
C SER A 2 33.78 41.37 55.86
N GLY A 3 33.19 40.47 55.07
CA GLY A 3 33.73 39.53 54.07
C GLY A 3 32.94 38.20 54.14
N GLY A 4 32.88 37.47 53.01
CA GLY A 4 32.61 36.01 52.92
C GLY A 4 31.13 35.58 53.01
N VAL A 5 30.44 35.18 51.94
CA VAL A 5 30.55 34.01 51.02
C VAL A 5 30.25 32.65 51.68
N ALA A 6 29.35 31.90 51.00
CA ALA A 6 29.04 30.44 51.04
C ALA A 6 27.63 30.14 51.60
N GLY A 7 26.77 29.35 50.97
CA GLY A 7 26.99 28.41 49.89
C GLY A 7 25.68 28.01 49.19
N LYS A 8 25.88 27.57 47.96
CA LYS A 8 24.91 27.00 47.03
C LYS A 8 24.41 25.65 47.56
N ALA A 9 23.11 25.43 47.60
CA ALA A 9 22.52 24.10 47.62
C ALA A 9 21.40 24.06 46.59
N VAL A 10 21.78 23.66 45.38
CA VAL A 10 20.89 23.05 44.40
C VAL A 10 20.23 21.87 45.09
N ARG A 11 18.91 21.85 45.19
CA ARG A 11 18.16 20.63 45.44
C ARG A 11 17.29 20.39 44.22
N ASP A 12 17.66 19.32 43.53
CA ASP A 12 17.04 18.74 42.36
C ASP A 12 15.54 18.55 42.60
N GLY A 13 14.73 19.40 41.98
CA GLY A 13 13.30 19.14 41.82
C GLY A 13 13.16 18.03 40.78
N ASN A 14 12.79 16.83 41.24
CA ASN A 14 12.51 15.68 40.40
C ASN A 14 11.45 16.06 39.34
N PRO A 15 11.76 16.05 38.04
CA PRO A 15 10.80 16.44 37.00
C PRO A 15 9.62 15.46 36.86
N GLU A 16 9.65 14.32 37.55
CA GLU A 16 8.59 13.32 37.51
C GLU A 16 7.36 13.64 38.36
N GLU A 17 7.46 14.52 39.37
CA GLU A 17 6.32 14.82 40.26
C GLU A 17 5.25 15.72 39.62
N SER A 18 5.57 16.38 38.51
CA SER A 18 4.61 17.18 37.72
C SER A 18 3.65 16.32 36.89
N PHE A 19 4.02 15.06 36.61
CA PHE A 19 3.24 14.16 35.76
C PHE A 19 2.36 13.19 36.54
N ALA A 20 2.63 12.97 37.83
CA ALA A 20 1.95 11.95 38.64
C ALA A 20 0.56 12.37 39.16
N SER A 21 0.17 13.64 39.08
CA SER A 21 -1.11 14.14 39.62
C SER A 21 -2.20 14.37 38.57
N ARG A 22 -1.88 14.28 37.27
CA ARG A 22 -2.89 14.13 36.23
C ARG A 22 -3.11 12.65 36.00
N ALA A 23 -3.92 12.05 36.87
CA ALA A 23 -4.68 10.88 36.45
C ALA A 23 -5.44 11.29 35.19
N VAL A 24 -4.88 10.97 34.02
CA VAL A 24 -5.63 10.95 32.78
C VAL A 24 -6.55 9.76 32.97
N THR A 25 -7.71 9.99 33.57
CA THR A 25 -8.83 9.08 33.41
C THR A 25 -8.92 8.88 31.90
N PRO A 26 -8.79 7.64 31.38
CA PRO A 26 -9.16 7.41 29.99
C PRO A 26 -10.56 7.99 29.88
N ASN A 27 -10.72 9.03 29.05
CA ASN A 27 -12.02 9.58 28.74
C ASN A 27 -12.88 8.36 28.40
N PRO A 28 -13.97 8.06 29.13
CA PRO A 28 -14.80 6.93 28.80
C PRO A 28 -15.21 7.15 27.34
N VAL A 29 -14.61 6.37 26.46
CA VAL A 29 -14.92 6.43 25.04
C VAL A 29 -16.36 5.95 25.03
N GLU A 30 -17.29 6.89 24.84
CA GLU A 30 -18.64 6.54 24.43
C GLU A 30 -18.49 5.81 23.11
N TYR A 31 -18.35 4.49 23.18
CA TYR A 31 -18.57 3.64 22.04
C TYR A 31 -20.04 3.87 21.70
N PRO A 32 -20.38 4.41 20.52
CA PRO A 32 -21.78 4.54 20.15
C PRO A 32 -22.37 3.14 20.24
N GLU A 33 -23.26 2.95 21.21
CA GLU A 33 -23.94 1.68 21.41
C GLU A 33 -24.74 1.42 20.14
N ARG A 34 -24.20 0.48 19.34
CA ARG A 34 -24.60 0.16 17.95
C ARG A 34 -24.11 1.19 16.93
N LEU A 35 -22.99 0.86 16.27
CA LEU A 35 -22.76 1.30 14.88
C LEU A 35 -24.06 1.00 14.11
N GLY A 36 -24.65 2.05 13.52
CA GLY A 36 -25.99 2.02 12.95
C GLY A 36 -26.25 0.85 12.00
N ASN A 37 -27.53 0.50 11.86
CA ASN A 37 -28.10 -0.52 10.98
C ASN A 37 -27.15 -0.97 9.84
N PHE A 38 -26.47 -2.10 10.04
CA PHE A 38 -25.67 -2.76 9.01
C PHE A 38 -26.51 -3.40 7.90
N ASP A 39 -27.85 -3.36 8.02
CA ASP A 39 -28.80 -4.04 7.13
C ASP A 39 -29.24 -3.22 5.91
N ALA A 40 -28.82 -1.96 5.80
CA ALA A 40 -29.03 -1.19 4.56
C ALA A 40 -27.94 -1.58 3.55
N PRO A 41 -28.29 -1.93 2.29
CA PRO A 41 -27.27 -2.22 1.28
C PRO A 41 -26.40 -0.99 1.11
N ALA A 42 -25.09 -1.15 1.29
CA ALA A 42 -24.14 -0.05 1.17
C ALA A 42 -24.25 0.55 -0.23
N ARG A 43 -24.86 1.74 -0.35
CA ARG A 43 -25.00 2.46 -1.62
C ARG A 43 -23.74 3.24 -1.95
N TYR A 44 -23.01 3.65 -0.92
CA TYR A 44 -21.82 4.48 -1.04
C TYR A 44 -20.71 3.95 -0.12
N ALA A 45 -19.48 4.31 -0.46
CA ALA A 45 -18.31 4.01 0.34
C ALA A 45 -17.39 5.21 0.41
N HIS A 46 -16.88 5.50 1.61
CA HIS A 46 -15.73 6.37 1.79
C HIS A 46 -14.46 5.56 1.57
N VAL A 47 -13.68 5.94 0.57
CA VAL A 47 -12.47 5.24 0.17
C VAL A 47 -11.26 6.10 0.43
N LEU A 48 -10.36 5.59 1.25
CA LEU A 48 -9.04 6.15 1.46
C LEU A 48 -8.10 5.71 0.33
N ILE A 49 -7.53 6.65 -0.41
CA ILE A 49 -6.67 6.32 -1.55
C ILE A 49 -5.29 5.85 -1.07
N ASP A 50 -4.87 4.67 -1.53
CA ASP A 50 -3.54 4.09 -1.27
C ASP A 50 -2.48 4.66 -2.23
N ARG A 51 -2.32 6.00 -2.21
CA ARG A 51 -1.23 6.72 -2.88
C ARG A 51 -0.54 7.61 -1.86
N ARG A 52 0.79 7.59 -1.83
CA ARG A 52 1.58 8.61 -1.14
C ARG A 52 1.47 9.92 -1.92
N SER A 53 0.48 10.74 -1.58
CA SER A 53 0.26 12.07 -2.13
C SER A 53 -0.35 12.95 -1.05
N ARG A 54 0.28 14.07 -0.73
CA ARG A 54 -0.24 15.06 0.24
C ARG A 54 -1.58 15.68 -0.17
N ARG A 55 -1.99 15.54 -1.44
CA ARG A 55 -3.26 16.10 -1.94
C ARG A 55 -4.49 15.23 -1.65
N VAL A 56 -4.31 14.00 -1.18
CA VAL A 56 -5.40 13.03 -0.96
C VAL A 56 -5.23 12.37 0.40
N GLU A 57 -5.21 13.18 1.45
CA GLU A 57 -5.15 12.71 2.83
C GLU A 57 -6.54 12.42 3.40
N GLN A 58 -7.59 12.89 2.72
CA GLN A 58 -8.99 12.65 3.06
C GLN A 58 -9.57 11.52 2.20
N ALA A 59 -10.58 10.83 2.75
CA ALA A 59 -11.33 9.84 2.00
C ALA A 59 -12.25 10.51 0.97
N LEU A 60 -12.47 9.79 -0.13
CA LEU A 60 -13.36 10.23 -1.21
C LEU A 60 -14.57 9.31 -1.27
N THR A 61 -15.74 9.87 -1.58
CA THR A 61 -17.00 9.12 -1.67
C THR A 61 -17.19 8.53 -3.06
N TYR A 62 -17.53 7.25 -3.11
CA TYR A 62 -17.80 6.50 -4.34
C TYR A 62 -19.13 5.74 -4.24
N ALA A 63 -19.82 5.56 -5.35
CA ALA A 63 -20.97 4.66 -5.42
C ALA A 63 -20.51 3.20 -5.41
N VAL A 64 -21.27 2.34 -4.73
CA VAL A 64 -21.07 0.91 -4.71
C VAL A 64 -21.99 0.27 -5.75
N PRO A 65 -21.45 -0.31 -6.84
CA PRO A 65 -22.23 -1.10 -7.78
C PRO A 65 -22.97 -2.25 -7.10
N ALA A 66 -24.16 -2.60 -7.57
CA ALA A 66 -25.01 -3.63 -6.97
C ALA A 66 -24.27 -4.98 -6.85
N GLU A 67 -23.45 -5.32 -7.84
CA GLU A 67 -22.64 -6.54 -7.86
C GLU A 67 -21.60 -6.60 -6.74
N LEU A 68 -21.15 -5.45 -6.22
CA LEU A 68 -20.14 -5.36 -5.17
C LEU A 68 -20.73 -5.27 -3.76
N VAL A 69 -22.03 -4.97 -3.63
CA VAL A 69 -22.73 -4.83 -2.34
C VAL A 69 -22.54 -6.04 -1.41
N PRO A 70 -22.65 -7.31 -1.87
CA PRO A 70 -22.53 -8.45 -0.96
C PRO A 70 -21.12 -8.64 -0.38
N GLY A 71 -20.09 -8.14 -1.06
CA GLY A 71 -18.69 -8.39 -0.71
C GLY A 71 -17.96 -7.19 -0.11
N ILE A 72 -18.55 -5.99 -0.18
CA ILE A 72 -17.92 -4.77 0.31
C ILE A 72 -18.13 -4.62 1.82
N GLN A 73 -17.04 -4.38 2.54
CA GLN A 73 -17.02 -4.20 3.98
C GLN A 73 -16.01 -3.11 4.34
N ILE A 74 -16.03 -2.63 5.58
CA ILE A 74 -14.93 -1.80 6.10
C ILE A 74 -13.62 -2.61 5.98
N GLY A 75 -12.56 -1.93 5.53
CA GLY A 75 -11.26 -2.53 5.25
C GLY A 75 -11.15 -3.29 3.94
N SER A 76 -12.23 -3.44 3.17
CA SER A 76 -12.14 -3.98 1.82
C SER A 76 -11.21 -3.13 0.96
N ARG A 77 -10.32 -3.81 0.22
CA ARG A 77 -9.44 -3.16 -0.74
C ARG A 77 -10.16 -3.03 -2.08
N VAL A 78 -10.15 -1.84 -2.67
CA VAL A 78 -10.92 -1.50 -3.87
C VAL A 78 -10.04 -0.83 -4.92
N VAL A 79 -10.48 -0.90 -6.18
CA VAL A 79 -9.96 -0.06 -7.27
C VAL A 79 -11.00 1.01 -7.57
N VAL A 80 -10.58 2.28 -7.57
CA VAL A 80 -11.47 3.42 -7.79
C VAL A 80 -10.92 4.36 -8.87
N PRO A 81 -11.79 5.08 -9.60
CA PRO A 81 -11.34 6.12 -10.52
C PRO A 81 -10.80 7.33 -9.75
N LEU A 82 -9.64 7.84 -10.18
CA LEU A 82 -8.97 9.01 -9.64
C LEU A 82 -8.39 9.85 -10.79
N GLY A 83 -9.00 11.01 -11.05
CA GLY A 83 -8.74 11.81 -12.24
C GLY A 83 -8.97 10.98 -13.51
N ARG A 84 -7.94 10.90 -14.37
CA ARG A 84 -7.91 10.13 -15.64
C ARG A 84 -7.44 8.68 -15.48
N SER A 85 -7.11 8.26 -14.26
CA SER A 85 -6.53 6.94 -13.97
C SER A 85 -7.37 6.20 -12.92
N THR A 86 -6.96 4.98 -12.57
CA THR A 86 -7.48 4.27 -11.40
C THR A 86 -6.43 4.21 -10.29
N ALA A 87 -6.88 4.07 -9.04
CA ALA A 87 -6.01 3.91 -7.89
C ALA A 87 -6.56 2.84 -6.94
N PRO A 88 -5.69 2.08 -6.26
CA PRO A 88 -6.11 1.27 -5.13
C PRO A 88 -6.53 2.15 -3.96
N GLY A 89 -7.43 1.65 -3.13
CA GLY A 89 -7.84 2.28 -1.88
C GLY A 89 -8.46 1.29 -0.91
N TYR A 90 -8.76 1.76 0.29
CA TYR A 90 -9.39 0.99 1.36
C TYR A 90 -10.71 1.64 1.75
N VAL A 91 -11.75 0.82 1.91
CA VAL A 91 -13.04 1.28 2.42
C VAL A 91 -12.91 1.60 3.91
N ILE A 92 -13.24 2.82 4.30
CA ILE A 92 -13.18 3.29 5.71
C ILE A 92 -14.54 3.76 6.24
N GLY A 93 -15.60 3.56 5.47
CA GLY A 93 -16.97 3.90 5.83
C GLY A 93 -17.94 3.52 4.72
N LEU A 94 -19.17 3.21 5.09
CA LEU A 94 -20.25 2.79 4.20
C LEU A 94 -21.51 3.61 4.51
N PRO A 95 -21.56 4.89 4.13
CA PRO A 95 -22.71 5.74 4.42
C PRO A 95 -23.92 5.34 3.57
N ALA A 96 -25.12 5.57 4.11
CA ALA A 96 -26.38 5.35 3.39
C ALA A 96 -26.60 6.37 2.26
N GLU A 97 -26.06 7.59 2.43
CA GLU A 97 -26.19 8.72 1.52
C GLU A 97 -24.81 9.22 1.06
N ALA A 98 -24.79 9.95 -0.05
CA ALA A 98 -23.57 10.57 -0.55
C ALA A 98 -23.48 12.03 -0.10
N ASP A 99 -22.34 12.41 0.50
CA ASP A 99 -22.09 13.78 0.94
C ASP A 99 -21.80 14.75 -0.22
N VAL A 100 -21.64 14.22 -1.44
CA VAL A 100 -21.31 14.99 -2.64
C VAL A 100 -22.16 14.56 -3.84
N PRO A 101 -22.54 15.51 -4.71
CA PRO A 101 -23.19 15.18 -5.97
C PRO A 101 -22.22 14.50 -6.94
N ASP A 102 -22.75 13.69 -7.85
CA ASP A 102 -22.01 13.02 -8.93
C ASP A 102 -20.83 12.15 -8.47
N VAL A 103 -21.13 11.12 -7.67
CA VAL A 103 -20.13 10.13 -7.23
C VAL A 103 -19.84 9.11 -8.32
N ARG A 104 -18.55 8.87 -8.56
CA ARG A 104 -18.12 7.81 -9.48
C ARG A 104 -18.28 6.43 -8.84
N PRO A 105 -18.55 5.38 -9.62
CA PRO A 105 -18.64 4.02 -9.10
C PRO A 105 -17.27 3.41 -8.79
N ILE A 106 -17.21 2.56 -7.77
CA ILE A 106 -16.09 1.66 -7.51
C ILE A 106 -15.92 0.72 -8.72
N ARG A 107 -14.68 0.50 -9.16
CA ARG A 107 -14.39 -0.34 -10.34
C ARG A 107 -14.36 -1.82 -10.00
N ALA A 108 -13.79 -2.19 -8.86
CA ALA A 108 -13.62 -3.58 -8.45
C ALA A 108 -13.23 -3.70 -6.98
N LEU A 109 -13.57 -4.83 -6.36
CA LEU A 109 -12.93 -5.32 -5.14
C LEU A 109 -11.63 -6.04 -5.50
N ILE A 110 -10.57 -5.76 -4.74
CA ILE A 110 -9.31 -6.52 -4.80
C ILE A 110 -9.46 -7.69 -3.83
N GLY A 111 -9.32 -8.91 -4.33
CA GLY A 111 -9.52 -10.13 -3.53
C GLY A 111 -8.62 -10.22 -2.29
N GLY A 112 -9.02 -11.06 -1.33
CA GLY A 112 -8.29 -11.26 -0.06
C GLY A 112 -9.07 -10.88 1.21
N GLY A 113 -10.33 -10.46 1.09
CA GLY A 113 -11.15 -10.04 2.24
C GLY A 113 -10.79 -8.64 2.75
N PRO A 114 -11.48 -8.16 3.81
CA PRO A 114 -11.13 -6.92 4.47
C PRO A 114 -9.77 -7.05 5.16
N VAL A 115 -8.94 -6.03 4.99
CA VAL A 115 -7.59 -5.97 5.56
C VAL A 115 -7.60 -5.62 7.05
N PHE A 116 -8.64 -4.90 7.46
CA PHE A 116 -8.90 -4.47 8.83
C PHE A 116 -10.41 -4.39 9.01
N ASP A 117 -10.88 -4.39 10.25
CA ASP A 117 -12.30 -4.26 10.58
C ASP A 117 -12.64 -2.86 11.09
N ALA A 118 -13.90 -2.67 11.46
CA ALA A 118 -14.39 -1.42 12.03
C ALA A 118 -13.77 -1.09 13.39
N GLU A 119 -13.40 -2.11 14.18
CA GLU A 119 -12.81 -1.94 15.50
C GLU A 119 -11.40 -1.36 15.40
N LEU A 120 -10.54 -1.97 14.57
CA LEU A 120 -9.20 -1.44 14.31
C LEU A 120 -9.27 -0.04 13.69
N LEU A 121 -10.21 0.20 12.78
CA LEU A 121 -10.42 1.53 12.22
C LEU A 121 -10.81 2.56 13.30
N GLY A 122 -11.60 2.16 14.31
CA GLY A 122 -11.93 2.99 15.47
C GLY A 122 -10.69 3.39 16.26
N VAL A 123 -9.81 2.43 16.57
CA VAL A 123 -8.52 2.69 17.24
C VAL A 123 -7.66 3.63 16.41
N VAL A 124 -7.56 3.38 15.09
CA VAL A 124 -6.78 4.22 14.17
C VAL A 124 -7.30 5.66 14.13
N ARG A 125 -8.62 5.86 14.15
CA ARG A 125 -9.24 7.20 14.24
C ARG A 125 -8.89 7.88 15.56
N TRP A 126 -8.96 7.16 16.68
CA TRP A 126 -8.56 7.68 17.99
C TRP A 126 -7.08 8.09 18.02
N VAL A 127 -6.18 7.28 17.44
CA VAL A 127 -4.76 7.62 17.32
C VAL A 127 -4.56 8.88 16.48
N ALA A 128 -5.22 8.96 15.32
CA ALA A 128 -5.11 10.11 14.42
C ALA A 128 -5.53 11.42 15.11
N ASP A 129 -6.64 11.38 15.85
CA ASP A 129 -7.14 12.51 16.64
C ASP A 129 -6.21 12.86 17.81
N ARG A 130 -5.82 11.85 18.61
CA ARG A 130 -5.02 12.04 19.82
C ARG A 130 -3.60 12.55 19.55
N TYR A 131 -2.99 12.08 18.45
CA TYR A 131 -1.61 12.38 18.09
C TYR A 131 -1.48 13.32 16.90
N LEU A 132 -2.59 13.94 16.47
CA LEU A 132 -2.63 14.95 15.40
C LEU A 132 -1.92 14.51 14.12
N CYS A 133 -2.02 13.22 13.79
CA CYS A 133 -1.48 12.66 12.56
C CYS A 133 -2.60 12.38 11.54
N SER A 134 -2.24 12.25 10.27
CA SER A 134 -3.25 11.96 9.25
C SER A 134 -3.82 10.55 9.45
N LEU A 135 -5.13 10.37 9.22
CA LEU A 135 -5.75 9.04 9.26
C LEU A 135 -5.03 8.01 8.35
N PRO A 136 -4.59 8.35 7.12
CA PRO A 136 -3.75 7.45 6.34
C PRO A 136 -2.45 7.02 7.01
N ASP A 137 -1.79 7.90 7.76
CA ASP A 137 -0.52 7.57 8.40
C ASP A 137 -0.72 6.70 9.63
N ALA A 138 -1.74 7.00 10.45
CA ALA A 138 -2.15 6.13 11.55
C ALA A 138 -2.54 4.74 11.04
N LEU A 139 -3.34 4.66 9.97
CA LEU A 139 -3.77 3.40 9.39
C LEU A 139 -2.59 2.58 8.85
N ARG A 140 -1.63 3.23 8.17
CA ARG A 140 -0.41 2.56 7.69
C ARG A 140 0.46 2.04 8.83
N GLY A 141 0.51 2.74 9.96
CA GLY A 141 1.22 2.28 11.15
C GLY A 141 0.57 1.06 11.81
N ALA A 142 -0.75 0.93 11.70
CA ALA A 142 -1.50 -0.19 12.26
C ALA A 142 -1.50 -1.45 11.37
N MET A 143 -1.25 -1.32 10.07
CA MET A 143 -1.27 -2.46 9.13
C MET A 143 0.10 -3.14 9.00
N PRO A 144 0.15 -4.48 8.86
CA PRO A 144 1.38 -5.21 8.53
C PRO A 144 2.03 -4.70 7.23
N ALA A 145 3.36 -4.79 7.13
CA ALA A 145 4.10 -4.27 5.98
C ALA A 145 3.73 -4.95 4.65
N GLU A 146 3.36 -6.23 4.71
CA GLU A 146 2.97 -7.08 3.58
C GLU A 146 1.66 -6.59 2.94
N THR A 147 0.75 -6.07 3.75
CA THR A 147 -0.53 -5.49 3.31
C THR A 147 -0.31 -4.25 2.44
N LEU A 148 0.68 -3.44 2.81
CA LEU A 148 1.09 -2.24 2.11
C LEU A 148 1.93 -2.54 0.86
N ALA A 149 2.39 -3.79 0.69
CA ALA A 149 3.21 -4.17 -0.44
C ALA A 149 2.41 -4.00 -1.74
N ARG A 150 3.08 -3.39 -2.74
CA ARG A 150 2.49 -3.30 -4.07
C ARG A 150 2.56 -4.68 -4.73
N PRO A 151 1.45 -5.14 -5.35
CA PRO A 151 1.48 -6.39 -6.08
C PRO A 151 2.53 -6.29 -7.17
N THR A 152 3.55 -7.14 -7.07
CA THR A 152 4.62 -7.18 -8.06
C THR A 152 4.21 -8.18 -9.13
N ARG A 153 4.16 -7.74 -10.39
CA ARG A 153 3.93 -8.68 -11.49
C ARG A 153 5.08 -9.66 -11.53
N VAL A 154 4.74 -10.94 -11.47
CA VAL A 154 5.70 -12.04 -11.54
C VAL A 154 5.43 -12.82 -12.83
N VAL A 155 6.50 -13.14 -13.55
CA VAL A 155 6.45 -13.91 -14.79
C VAL A 155 7.13 -15.24 -14.55
N ARG A 156 6.55 -16.31 -15.09
CA ARG A 156 7.16 -17.64 -15.13
C ARG A 156 6.88 -18.29 -16.49
N PRO A 157 7.72 -19.24 -16.94
CA PRO A 157 7.33 -20.15 -18.00
C PRO A 157 6.02 -20.86 -17.63
N VAL A 158 5.11 -20.95 -18.60
CA VAL A 158 3.85 -21.69 -18.42
C VAL A 158 4.12 -23.19 -18.40
N VAL A 159 5.10 -23.61 -19.21
CA VAL A 159 5.55 -25.00 -19.38
C VAL A 159 6.98 -25.17 -18.85
N GLU A 160 7.33 -26.40 -18.47
CA GLU A 160 8.64 -26.77 -17.94
C GLU A 160 9.22 -27.98 -18.68
N GLY A 161 10.48 -28.33 -18.42
CA GLY A 161 11.12 -29.53 -18.96
C GLY A 161 11.23 -29.55 -20.50
N GLU A 162 10.84 -30.68 -21.11
CA GLU A 162 10.93 -30.89 -22.56
C GLU A 162 10.02 -29.95 -23.36
N ALA A 163 8.82 -29.66 -22.84
CA ALA A 163 7.89 -28.74 -23.49
C ALA A 163 8.48 -27.32 -23.57
N LEU A 164 9.20 -26.88 -22.54
CA LEU A 164 9.90 -25.59 -22.56
C LEU A 164 11.06 -25.60 -23.56
N ARG A 165 11.82 -26.70 -23.66
CA ARG A 165 12.91 -26.85 -24.64
C ARG A 165 12.38 -26.78 -26.07
N ALA A 166 11.30 -27.50 -26.38
CA ALA A 166 10.65 -27.46 -27.69
C ALA A 166 10.20 -26.03 -28.04
N ALA A 167 9.51 -25.35 -27.11
CA ALA A 167 9.06 -23.97 -27.31
C ALA A 167 10.21 -22.98 -27.57
N LEU A 168 11.36 -23.16 -26.92
CA LEU A 168 12.55 -22.33 -27.18
C LEU A 168 13.12 -22.56 -28.60
N LEU A 169 13.14 -23.79 -29.08
CA LEU A 169 13.58 -24.11 -30.44
C LEU A 169 12.63 -23.53 -31.49
N ASP A 170 11.32 -23.60 -31.25
CA ASP A 170 10.33 -23.02 -32.15
C ASP A 170 10.40 -21.49 -32.19
N LEU A 171 10.64 -20.84 -31.04
CA LEU A 171 10.88 -19.40 -30.96
C LEU A 171 12.15 -18.96 -31.70
N GLU A 172 13.18 -19.80 -31.69
CA GLU A 172 14.43 -19.57 -32.44
C GLU A 172 14.19 -19.67 -33.95
N LYS A 173 13.48 -20.70 -34.40
CA LYS A 173 13.07 -20.83 -35.82
C LYS A 173 12.15 -19.70 -36.28
N ALA A 174 11.28 -19.21 -35.40
CA ALA A 174 10.36 -18.10 -35.67
C ALA A 174 11.05 -16.73 -35.74
N GLY A 175 12.36 -16.63 -35.46
CA GLY A 175 13.14 -15.40 -35.65
C GLY A 175 12.74 -14.26 -34.70
N ARG A 176 12.32 -14.55 -33.46
CA ARG A 176 11.92 -13.54 -32.46
C ARG A 176 12.98 -13.40 -31.35
N PRO A 177 14.12 -12.73 -31.61
CA PRO A 177 15.29 -12.75 -30.72
C PRO A 177 15.03 -12.15 -29.33
N ALA A 178 14.22 -11.08 -29.25
CA ALA A 178 13.89 -10.46 -27.97
C ALA A 178 13.04 -11.39 -27.08
N VAL A 179 12.04 -12.06 -27.65
CA VAL A 179 11.19 -13.02 -26.91
C VAL A 179 11.99 -14.25 -26.50
N LEU A 180 12.86 -14.74 -27.39
CA LEU A 180 13.75 -15.86 -27.11
C LEU A 180 14.73 -15.55 -25.96
N ALA A 181 15.33 -14.36 -25.94
CA ALA A 181 16.23 -13.94 -24.86
C ALA A 181 15.51 -13.92 -23.50
N VAL A 182 14.31 -13.33 -23.45
CA VAL A 182 13.48 -13.30 -22.24
C VAL A 182 13.12 -14.71 -21.78
N MET A 183 12.68 -15.59 -22.70
CA MET A 183 12.30 -16.96 -22.36
C MET A 183 13.51 -17.80 -21.91
N ARG A 184 14.69 -17.62 -22.51
CA ARG A 184 15.93 -18.27 -22.06
C ARG A 184 16.33 -17.81 -20.66
N ALA A 185 16.19 -16.52 -20.36
CA ALA A 185 16.47 -16.00 -19.02
C ALA A 185 15.49 -16.56 -17.98
N LEU A 186 14.19 -16.60 -18.31
CA LEU A 186 13.17 -17.21 -17.45
C LEU A 186 13.37 -18.73 -17.26
N ALA A 187 13.84 -19.45 -18.29
CA ALA A 187 14.14 -20.87 -18.17
C ALA A 187 15.29 -21.14 -17.18
N ARG A 188 16.26 -20.22 -17.06
CA ARG A 188 17.38 -20.33 -16.10
C ARG A 188 17.01 -19.85 -14.69
N LEU A 189 16.29 -18.73 -14.60
CA LEU A 189 16.01 -18.03 -13.35
C LEU A 189 14.67 -18.41 -12.71
N GLY A 190 13.82 -19.15 -13.44
CA GLY A 190 12.49 -19.54 -13.01
C GLY A 190 11.55 -18.35 -12.84
N ARG A 191 10.71 -18.41 -11.79
CA ARG A 191 9.72 -17.40 -11.45
C ARG A 191 10.41 -16.08 -11.06
N GLN A 192 10.18 -15.01 -11.82
CA GLN A 192 10.86 -13.73 -11.61
C GLN A 192 9.90 -12.53 -11.57
N PRO A 193 10.06 -11.60 -10.62
CA PRO A 193 9.45 -10.28 -10.69
C PRO A 193 9.80 -9.57 -12.01
N LEU A 194 8.83 -8.94 -12.67
CA LEU A 194 9.06 -8.21 -13.91
C LEU A 194 10.14 -7.12 -13.78
N PRO A 195 10.23 -6.34 -12.69
CA PRO A 195 11.33 -5.39 -12.50
C PRO A 195 12.71 -6.06 -12.41
N ALA A 196 12.79 -7.25 -11.81
CA ALA A 196 14.04 -8.00 -11.71
C ALA A 196 14.45 -8.55 -13.08
N LEU A 197 13.51 -9.15 -13.82
CA LEU A 197 13.74 -9.66 -15.17
C LEU A 197 14.19 -8.53 -16.12
N ARG A 198 13.57 -7.35 -16.03
CA ARG A 198 13.98 -6.19 -16.84
C ARG A 198 15.44 -5.80 -16.59
N ARG A 199 15.87 -5.72 -15.32
CA ARG A 199 17.27 -5.42 -14.97
C ARG A 199 18.25 -6.45 -15.51
N VAL A 200 17.87 -7.73 -15.53
CA VAL A 200 18.70 -8.79 -16.12
C VAL A 200 18.84 -8.58 -17.63
N MET A 201 17.74 -8.32 -18.33
CA MET A 201 17.75 -8.06 -19.78
C MET A 201 18.54 -6.80 -20.15
N GLU A 202 18.42 -5.72 -19.38
CA GLU A 202 19.19 -4.48 -19.56
C GLU A 202 20.71 -4.74 -19.42
N ARG A 203 21.13 -5.54 -18.43
CA ARG A 203 22.53 -5.91 -18.23
C ARG A 203 23.08 -6.81 -19.34
N GLU A 204 22.29 -7.77 -19.81
CA GLU A 204 22.68 -8.66 -20.91
C GLU A 204 22.80 -7.88 -22.24
N ALA A 205 21.86 -6.97 -22.51
CA ALA A 205 21.94 -6.07 -23.67
C ALA A 205 23.17 -5.15 -23.61
N ALA A 206 23.49 -4.58 -22.43
CA ALA A 206 24.68 -3.74 -22.24
C ALA A 206 26.00 -4.51 -22.47
N ARG A 207 26.07 -5.78 -22.05
CA ARG A 207 27.25 -6.65 -22.29
C ARG A 207 27.41 -7.04 -23.77
N ALA A 208 26.30 -7.23 -24.48
CA ALA A 208 26.33 -7.50 -25.92
C ALA A 208 26.79 -6.27 -26.72
N GLY A 209 26.46 -5.05 -26.27
CA GLY A 209 26.87 -3.80 -26.90
C GLY A 209 28.34 -3.41 -26.67
N SER A 210 28.96 -3.81 -25.54
CA SER A 210 30.37 -3.47 -25.26
C SER A 210 31.40 -4.34 -25.99
N GLY A 211 30.97 -5.41 -26.66
CA GLY A 211 31.85 -6.33 -27.40
C GLY A 211 32.14 -5.93 -28.85
N ALA A 212 31.44 -4.93 -29.40
CA ALA A 212 31.57 -4.54 -30.81
C ALA A 212 32.63 -3.45 -31.09
N GLY A 213 33.35 -2.97 -30.05
CA GLY A 213 34.29 -1.84 -30.16
C GLY A 213 35.78 -2.18 -30.20
N VAL A 214 36.19 -3.45 -30.15
CA VAL A 214 37.61 -3.84 -30.10
C VAL A 214 37.94 -4.87 -31.17
N ARG A 215 37.98 -4.44 -32.44
CA ARG A 215 38.75 -5.09 -33.52
C ARG A 215 38.73 -4.24 -34.79
N ALA A 216 39.52 -3.16 -34.79
CA ALA A 216 40.02 -2.54 -36.02
C ALA A 216 41.33 -1.80 -35.69
N GLY A 217 42.44 -2.53 -35.70
CA GLY A 217 43.77 -1.99 -35.46
C GLY A 217 44.84 -3.07 -35.64
N GLY A 218 45.50 -3.06 -36.80
CA GLY A 218 46.62 -3.94 -37.16
C GLY A 218 46.24 -4.87 -38.33
N ARG A 219 46.88 -4.82 -39.50
CA ARG A 219 48.13 -4.19 -39.94
C ARG A 219 47.96 -3.73 -41.39
#